data_AF-A0AAJ2NT25-F1
#
_entry.id   AF-A0AAJ2NT25-F1
#
_cell.length_a   1.000
_cell.length_b   1.000
_cell.length_c   1.000
_cell.angle_alpha   90.00
_cell.angle_beta   90.00
_cell.angle_gamma   90.00
#
_symmetry.space_group_name_H-M   'P 1'
#
loop_
_entity.id
_entity.type
_entity.pdbx_description
1 polymer ?
#
loop_
_entity_poly.entity_id
_entity_poly.type
_entity_poly.pdbx_seq_one_letter_code
_entity_poly.pdbx_strand_id
1 'polypeptide(L)'
;MPGPRSKEIAERRNKYVPRGISNNCHSFVKKAQGAVVEDVDGNIYIDFAGAIGTINVGHSHPKVVSAIEEQASRFIHTGFNVMMY
;
A
#
# COMPACT_ATOMS: atom_id res chain seq x y z
N MET A 1 18.11 -5.58 -5.49
CA MET A 1 17.36 -4.85 -4.44
C MET A 1 16.77 -5.92 -3.54
N PRO A 2 16.88 -5.81 -2.21
CA PRO A 2 16.66 -4.61 -1.40
C PRO A 2 17.89 -3.73 -1.18
N GLY A 3 17.68 -2.43 -1.01
CA GLY A 3 18.68 -1.51 -0.47
C GLY A 3 18.77 -1.61 1.07
N PRO A 4 19.63 -0.80 1.70
CA PRO A 4 19.88 -0.88 3.14
C PRO A 4 18.62 -0.66 4.00
N ARG A 5 17.72 0.25 3.61
CA ARG A 5 16.49 0.51 4.37
C ARG A 5 15.49 -0.64 4.22
N SER A 6 15.35 -1.19 3.03
CA SER A 6 14.49 -2.36 2.83
C SER A 6 14.98 -3.57 3.63
N LYS A 7 16.30 -3.75 3.80
CA LYS A 7 16.87 -4.81 4.66
C LYS A 7 16.48 -4.65 6.13
N GLU A 8 16.58 -3.44 6.68
CA GLU A 8 16.18 -3.14 8.05
C GLU A 8 14.69 -3.46 8.30
N ILE A 9 13.82 -3.09 7.36
CA ILE A 9 12.38 -3.40 7.45
C ILE A 9 12.16 -4.92 7.32
N ALA A 10 12.92 -5.60 6.46
CA ALA A 10 12.84 -7.06 6.31
C ALA A 10 13.22 -7.81 7.60
N GLU A 11 14.20 -7.32 8.37
CA GLU A 11 14.55 -7.90 9.68
C GLU A 11 13.38 -7.78 10.67
N ARG A 12 12.73 -6.62 10.73
CA ARG A 12 11.50 -6.44 11.52
C ARG A 12 10.40 -7.38 11.05
N ARG A 13 10.18 -7.50 9.75
CA ARG A 13 9.21 -8.44 9.15
C ARG A 13 9.52 -9.88 9.59
N ASN A 14 10.78 -10.31 9.56
CA ASN A 14 11.15 -11.68 9.95
C ASN A 14 10.94 -11.97 11.44
N LYS A 15 11.01 -10.94 12.29
CA LYS A 15 10.75 -11.07 13.72
C LYS A 15 9.26 -11.16 14.05
N TYR A 16 8.42 -10.42 13.32
CA TYR A 16 7.01 -10.21 13.70
C TYR A 16 5.98 -10.87 12.75
N VAL A 17 6.36 -11.26 11.54
CA VAL A 17 5.46 -11.85 10.54
C VAL A 17 5.76 -13.34 10.35
N PRO A 18 4.73 -14.22 10.45
CA PRO A 18 4.89 -15.65 10.20
C PRO A 18 5.53 -15.96 8.83
N ARG A 19 6.24 -17.10 8.77
CA ARG A 19 6.94 -17.53 7.55
C ARG A 19 6.00 -17.94 6.40
N GLY A 20 4.76 -18.30 6.70
CA GLY A 20 3.77 -18.71 5.70
C GLY A 20 3.32 -17.60 4.75
N ILE A 21 3.57 -16.32 5.10
CA ILE A 21 3.27 -15.18 4.23
C ILE A 21 4.49 -14.89 3.36
N SER A 22 4.54 -15.41 2.14
CA SER A 22 5.64 -15.18 1.21
C SER A 22 5.48 -13.87 0.42
N ASN A 23 6.60 -13.29 0.01
CA ASN A 23 6.65 -12.07 -0.80
C ASN A 23 7.69 -12.25 -1.91
N ASN A 24 7.30 -12.00 -3.16
CA ASN A 24 8.21 -12.11 -4.32
C ASN A 24 9.07 -10.84 -4.50
N CYS A 25 8.56 -9.69 -4.05
CA CYS A 25 9.32 -8.44 -4.00
C CYS A 25 9.80 -8.20 -2.58
N HIS A 26 11.11 -8.02 -2.41
CA HIS A 26 11.74 -7.76 -1.11
C HIS A 26 12.04 -6.27 -0.87
N SER A 27 11.57 -5.40 -1.77
CA SER A 27 11.57 -3.95 -1.57
C SER A 27 10.29 -3.50 -0.87
N PHE A 28 10.36 -2.39 -0.13
CA PHE A 28 9.23 -1.83 0.60
C PHE A 28 8.80 -0.49 0.00
N VAL A 29 7.51 -0.32 -0.26
CA VAL A 29 6.97 0.87 -0.94
C VAL A 29 7.06 2.10 -0.03
N LYS A 30 7.51 3.22 -0.60
CA LYS A 30 7.47 4.56 0.02
C LYS A 30 6.32 5.40 -0.51
N LYS A 31 6.08 5.39 -1.82
CA LYS A 31 4.93 6.02 -2.47
C LYS A 31 4.65 5.37 -3.82
N ALA A 32 3.43 5.50 -4.32
CA ALA A 32 3.04 5.02 -5.63
C ALA A 32 1.96 5.91 -6.26
N GLN A 33 2.03 6.09 -7.57
CA GLN A 33 1.04 6.84 -8.35
C GLN A 33 0.91 6.27 -9.76
N GLY A 34 -0.32 6.09 -10.24
CA GLY A 34 -0.55 5.47 -11.54
C GLY A 34 0.02 4.05 -11.56
N ALA A 35 0.90 3.75 -12.52
CA ALA A 35 1.62 2.47 -12.60
C ALA A 35 3.04 2.53 -12.01
N VAL A 36 3.43 3.61 -11.34
CA VAL A 36 4.79 3.81 -10.83
C VAL A 36 4.84 3.63 -9.32
N VAL A 37 5.84 2.87 -8.85
CA VAL A 37 6.10 2.62 -7.43
C VAL A 37 7.53 3.06 -7.10
N GLU A 38 7.69 3.88 -6.07
CA GLU A 38 8.98 4.24 -5.46
C GLU A 38 9.15 3.46 -4.15
N ASP A 39 10.26 2.75 -3.99
CA ASP A 39 10.60 2.08 -2.73
C ASP A 39 11.32 3.00 -1.72
N VAL A 40 11.49 2.52 -0.49
CA VAL A 40 12.14 3.27 0.61
C VAL A 40 13.62 3.59 0.38
N ASP A 41 14.25 2.89 -0.56
CA ASP A 41 15.64 3.10 -0.97
C ASP A 41 15.75 4.03 -2.21
N GLY A 42 14.62 4.50 -2.75
CA GLY A 42 14.54 5.43 -3.87
C GLY A 42 14.50 4.77 -5.25
N ASN A 43 14.35 3.44 -5.33
CA ASN A 43 14.23 2.75 -6.61
C ASN A 43 12.83 2.92 -7.20
N ILE A 44 12.75 3.10 -8.52
CA ILE A 44 11.51 3.30 -9.25
C ILE A 44 11.17 2.05 -10.07
N TYR A 45 9.93 1.60 -9.95
CA TYR A 45 9.40 0.42 -10.64
C TYR A 45 8.17 0.77 -11.47
N ILE A 46 7.97 0.01 -12.56
CA ILE A 46 6.70 -0.05 -13.28
C ILE A 46 5.93 -1.28 -12.76
N ASP A 47 4.72 -1.06 -12.28
CA ASP A 47 3.83 -2.10 -11.75
C ASP A 47 3.03 -2.77 -12.86
N PHE A 48 3.42 -4.00 -13.19
CA PHE A 48 2.68 -4.89 -14.10
C PHE A 48 1.80 -5.91 -13.36
N ALA A 49 1.80 -5.91 -12.03
CA ALA A 49 0.99 -6.82 -11.21
C ALA A 49 -0.40 -6.22 -10.90
N GLY A 50 -0.48 -4.89 -10.75
CA GLY A 50 -1.74 -4.18 -10.47
C GLY A 50 -2.46 -4.69 -9.21
N ALA A 51 -1.69 -5.19 -8.23
CA ALA A 51 -2.15 -5.95 -7.07
C ALA A 51 -3.23 -7.00 -7.43
N ILE A 52 -2.88 -7.91 -8.34
CA ILE A 52 -3.77 -9.03 -8.76
C ILE A 52 -5.07 -8.47 -9.37
N GLY A 53 -4.95 -7.42 -10.19
CA GLY A 53 -6.07 -6.77 -10.88
C GLY A 53 -6.94 -5.84 -10.03
N THR A 54 -6.48 -5.46 -8.83
CA THR A 54 -7.23 -4.55 -7.94
C THR A 54 -7.04 -3.08 -8.30
N ILE A 55 -5.81 -2.67 -8.64
CA ILE A 55 -5.43 -1.24 -8.76
C ILE A 55 -5.61 -0.73 -10.21
N ASN A 56 -6.81 -0.96 -10.79
CA ASN A 56 -7.06 -0.68 -12.21
C ASN A 56 -7.03 0.81 -12.57
N VAL A 57 -7.43 1.69 -11.64
CA VAL A 57 -7.34 3.16 -11.82
C VAL A 57 -5.96 3.72 -11.45
N GLY A 58 -5.00 2.84 -11.14
CA GLY A 58 -3.66 3.20 -10.70
C GLY A 58 -3.57 3.50 -9.20
N HIS A 59 -2.34 3.45 -8.69
CA HIS A 59 -2.03 3.77 -7.30
C HIS A 59 -2.41 5.23 -7.02
N SER A 60 -2.97 5.49 -5.82
CA SER A 60 -3.27 6.83 -5.31
C SER A 60 -4.04 7.73 -6.29
N HIS A 61 -5.03 7.18 -7.01
CA HIS A 61 -5.83 7.95 -7.95
C HIS A 61 -6.49 9.17 -7.25
N PRO A 62 -6.34 10.42 -7.75
CA PRO A 62 -6.74 11.62 -7.01
C PRO A 62 -8.20 11.63 -6.53
N LYS A 63 -9.14 11.16 -7.36
CA LYS A 63 -10.55 11.06 -6.98
C LYS A 63 -10.80 10.07 -5.83
N VAL A 64 -10.04 8.97 -5.78
CA VAL A 64 -10.20 7.94 -4.73
C VAL A 64 -9.61 8.46 -3.42
N VAL A 65 -8.41 9.03 -3.47
CA VAL A 65 -7.74 9.61 -2.28
C VAL A 65 -8.60 10.71 -1.67
N SER A 66 -9.07 11.67 -2.49
CA SER A 66 -9.93 12.76 -2.01
C SER A 66 -11.21 12.27 -1.36
N ALA A 67 -11.88 11.25 -1.94
CA ALA A 67 -13.10 10.69 -1.37
C ALA A 67 -12.86 9.99 -0.02
N ILE A 68 -11.72 9.28 0.12
CA ILE A 68 -11.32 8.66 1.38
C ILE A 68 -11.03 9.73 2.44
N GLU A 69 -10.23 10.74 2.11
CA GLU A 69 -9.86 11.82 3.04
C GLU A 69 -11.08 12.59 3.53
N GLU A 70 -11.98 12.98 2.61
CA GLU A 70 -13.22 13.68 2.94
C GLU A 70 -14.09 12.85 3.89
N GLN A 71 -14.33 11.58 3.57
CA GLN A 71 -15.17 10.71 4.38
C GLN A 71 -14.54 10.44 5.75
N ALA A 72 -13.25 10.10 5.80
CA ALA A 72 -12.54 9.79 7.04
C ALA A 72 -12.51 10.98 8.02
N SER A 73 -12.53 12.22 7.51
CA SER A 73 -12.63 13.43 8.35
C SER A 73 -13.98 13.58 9.06
N ARG A 74 -15.03 12.93 8.54
CA ARG A 74 -16.40 12.99 9.10
C ARG A 74 -16.65 11.83 10.06
N PHE A 75 -16.42 10.60 9.60
CA PHE A 75 -16.54 9.38 10.39
C PHE A 75 -15.99 8.17 9.61
N ILE A 76 -15.56 7.13 10.33
CA ILE A 76 -15.10 5.87 9.72
C ILE A 76 -16.16 4.76 9.75
N HIS A 77 -17.01 4.72 10.78
CA HIS A 77 -18.07 3.72 10.94
C HIS A 77 -19.03 4.15 12.05
N THR A 78 -20.34 4.12 11.78
CA THR A 78 -21.39 4.43 12.77
C THR A 78 -22.22 3.20 13.18
N GLY A 79 -21.95 2.04 12.58
CA GLY A 79 -22.80 0.85 12.69
C GLY A 79 -24.07 0.99 11.86
N PHE A 80 -24.16 0.24 10.75
CA PHE A 80 -25.28 0.37 9.79
C PHE A 80 -26.66 0.20 10.44
N ASN A 81 -26.76 -0.72 11.41
CA ASN A 81 -28.00 -0.97 12.16
C ASN A 81 -28.30 0.07 13.26
N VAL A 82 -27.33 0.93 13.61
CA VAL A 82 -27.47 1.95 14.66
C VAL A 82 -27.79 3.31 14.02
N MET A 83 -27.03 3.71 13.00
CA MET A 83 -27.24 4.96 12.26
C MET A 83 -26.72 4.82 10.82
N MET A 84 -27.63 4.88 9.84
CA MET A 84 -27.32 4.81 8.41
C MET A 84 -26.66 6.09 7.88
N TYR A 85 -25.90 5.97 6.79
CA TYR A 85 -25.18 7.03 6.09
C TYR A 85 -25.11 6.79 4.58
#